data_AF-A0A4R4FJC7-F1
#
_entry.id   AF-A0A4R4FJC7-F1
#
_cell.length_a   1.000
_cell.length_b   1.000
_cell.length_c   1.000
_cell.angle_alpha   90.00
_cell.angle_beta   90.00
_cell.angle_gamma   90.00
#
_symmetry.space_group_name_H-M   'P 1'
#
loop_
_entity.id
_entity.type
_entity.pdbx_description
1 polymer ?
#
loop_
_entity_poly.entity_id
_entity_poly.type
_entity_poly.pdbx_seq_one_letter_code
_entity_poly.pdbx_strand_id
1 'polypeptide(L)'
;MTGLESLVLRLYSDRNVHEVSYEIDGRADAVKETYKYGAHVTLREVPVKAGYDFDGWNVKQDFDMPDEDITIYGSFVARGDTPYRVEHYKEGLDGTYVLDANAVEDKNGKTGEEVTAVPSDLEGFDYNPDAEGSKAAGTVSAEEELVLKLYYDRKSYQVIYQQPDGQRIAEPDTYLYGEQTGELKEAPAKTGYSFGGWQIDALPETMPAADIIVEGSYDINSYSVTYMVDGEIYGMPVLHEYGSTVIPDPEPVRRGFRFSG
;
A
#
# COMPACT_ATOMS: atom_id res chain seq x y z
N MET A 1 -58.29 -89.51 -42.48
CA MET A 1 -57.44 -88.41 -42.99
C MET A 1 -57.29 -87.40 -41.87
N THR A 2 -56.22 -87.54 -41.09
CA THR A 2 -55.87 -86.65 -39.98
C THR A 2 -55.07 -85.49 -40.56
N GLY A 3 -55.65 -84.29 -40.55
CA GLY A 3 -54.95 -83.06 -40.88
C GLY A 3 -53.97 -82.73 -39.76
N LEU A 4 -52.68 -82.67 -40.08
CA LEU A 4 -51.67 -82.11 -39.18
C LEU A 4 -51.85 -80.59 -39.18
N GLU A 5 -52.45 -80.06 -38.12
CA GLU A 5 -52.41 -78.62 -37.85
C GLU A 5 -51.00 -78.24 -37.44
N SER A 6 -50.38 -77.31 -38.18
CA SER A 6 -49.06 -76.79 -37.86
C SER A 6 -49.16 -75.69 -36.79
N LEU A 7 -48.44 -75.86 -35.68
CA LEU A 7 -48.22 -74.82 -34.69
C LEU A 7 -47.10 -73.88 -35.17
N VAL A 8 -47.40 -72.60 -35.38
CA VAL A 8 -46.39 -71.56 -35.63
C VAL A 8 -46.15 -70.82 -34.31
N LEU A 9 -44.98 -71.02 -33.72
CA LEU A 9 -44.52 -70.21 -32.60
C LEU A 9 -43.93 -68.91 -33.16
N ARG A 10 -44.56 -67.77 -32.88
CA ARG A 10 -43.95 -66.45 -33.12
C ARG A 10 -43.34 -65.98 -31.80
N LEU A 11 -42.02 -66.03 -31.73
CA LEU A 11 -41.29 -65.44 -30.63
C LEU A 11 -41.11 -63.94 -30.93
N TYR A 12 -41.54 -63.08 -30.01
CA TYR A 12 -41.20 -61.65 -30.03
C TYR A 12 -40.21 -61.40 -28.89
N SER A 13 -39.09 -60.74 -29.19
CA SER A 13 -38.09 -60.34 -28.21
C SER A 13 -37.97 -58.83 -28.18
N ASP A 14 -38.14 -58.23 -27.00
CA ASP A 14 -37.81 -56.83 -26.77
C ASP A 14 -36.30 -56.66 -26.58
N ARG A 15 -35.75 -55.54 -27.08
CA ARG A 15 -34.36 -55.17 -26.80
C ARG A 15 -34.24 -54.70 -25.35
N ASN A 16 -33.20 -55.12 -24.66
CA ASN A 16 -32.85 -54.63 -23.32
C ASN A 16 -32.73 -53.10 -23.34
N VAL A 17 -33.05 -52.45 -22.22
CA VAL A 17 -32.95 -50.99 -22.03
C VAL A 17 -31.88 -50.74 -20.98
N HIS A 18 -30.95 -49.83 -21.30
CA HIS A 18 -29.82 -49.46 -20.45
C HIS A 18 -29.76 -47.94 -20.31
N GLU A 19 -29.11 -47.49 -19.25
CA GLU A 19 -28.95 -46.08 -18.88
C GLU A 19 -27.64 -45.50 -19.42
N VAL A 20 -27.70 -44.26 -19.91
CA VAL A 20 -26.53 -43.41 -20.14
C VAL A 20 -26.57 -42.27 -19.11
N SER A 21 -25.50 -42.16 -18.34
CA SER A 21 -25.28 -41.13 -17.32
C SER A 21 -24.03 -40.30 -17.67
N TYR A 22 -23.97 -39.09 -17.14
CA TYR A 22 -22.83 -38.19 -17.34
C TYR A 22 -22.25 -37.78 -15.99
N GLU A 23 -20.92 -37.63 -15.93
CA GLU A 23 -20.20 -37.14 -14.77
C GLU A 23 -19.19 -36.09 -15.21
N ILE A 24 -19.24 -34.88 -14.64
CA ILE A 24 -18.33 -33.79 -14.99
C ILE A 24 -17.52 -33.41 -13.74
N ASP A 25 -16.19 -33.41 -13.85
CA ASP A 25 -15.27 -33.11 -12.74
C ASP A 25 -15.60 -33.91 -11.45
N GLY A 26 -15.99 -35.19 -11.59
CA GLY A 26 -16.32 -36.06 -10.45
C GLY A 26 -17.75 -35.91 -9.90
N ARG A 27 -18.59 -35.07 -10.52
CA ARG A 27 -19.98 -34.83 -10.12
C ARG A 27 -20.96 -35.42 -11.13
N ALA A 28 -21.76 -36.37 -10.67
CA ALA A 28 -22.82 -36.97 -11.49
C ALA A 28 -23.86 -35.92 -11.89
N ASP A 29 -24.20 -35.91 -13.17
CA ASP A 29 -25.35 -35.19 -13.70
C ASP A 29 -26.64 -35.89 -13.21
N ALA A 30 -27.62 -35.11 -12.80
CA ALA A 30 -28.91 -35.64 -12.34
C ALA A 30 -29.73 -36.20 -13.51
N VAL A 31 -29.47 -35.76 -14.75
CA VAL A 31 -30.21 -36.18 -15.93
C VAL A 31 -29.60 -37.46 -16.50
N LYS A 32 -30.38 -38.54 -16.44
CA LYS A 32 -30.09 -39.85 -17.03
C LYS A 32 -30.94 -40.07 -18.26
N GLU A 33 -30.37 -40.71 -19.27
CA GLU A 33 -31.07 -41.09 -20.50
C GLU A 33 -31.16 -42.61 -20.61
N THR A 34 -32.16 -43.12 -21.32
CA THR A 34 -32.33 -44.58 -21.51
C THR A 34 -32.41 -44.92 -22.98
N TYR A 35 -31.68 -45.98 -23.37
CA TYR A 35 -31.56 -46.42 -24.75
C TYR A 35 -31.78 -47.93 -24.84
N LYS A 36 -32.39 -48.38 -25.93
CA LYS A 36 -32.47 -49.82 -26.23
C LYS A 36 -31.11 -50.31 -26.75
N TYR A 37 -30.75 -51.56 -26.46
CA TYR A 37 -29.56 -52.21 -27.02
C TYR A 37 -29.44 -51.98 -28.54
N GLY A 38 -28.28 -51.51 -28.99
CA GLY A 38 -27.97 -51.15 -30.38
C GLY A 38 -28.72 -49.93 -30.92
N ALA A 39 -29.30 -49.09 -30.06
CA ALA A 39 -29.76 -47.76 -30.46
C ALA A 39 -28.56 -46.80 -30.55
N HIS A 40 -28.55 -45.95 -31.56
CA HIS A 40 -27.54 -44.91 -31.72
C HIS A 40 -27.66 -43.85 -30.61
N VAL A 41 -26.57 -43.61 -29.90
CA VAL A 41 -26.45 -42.61 -28.82
C VAL A 41 -25.65 -41.43 -29.35
N THR A 42 -26.24 -40.24 -29.31
CA THR A 42 -25.57 -38.99 -29.65
C THR A 42 -25.07 -38.30 -28.38
N LEU A 43 -23.79 -37.89 -28.38
CA LEU A 43 -23.20 -37.20 -27.24
C LEU A 43 -23.87 -35.84 -26.99
N ARG A 44 -24.07 -35.49 -25.72
CA ARG A 44 -24.60 -34.18 -25.33
C ARG A 44 -23.72 -33.03 -25.81
N GLU A 45 -24.36 -31.88 -26.04
CA GLU A 45 -23.67 -30.62 -26.28
C GLU A 45 -22.69 -30.29 -25.14
N VAL A 46 -21.61 -29.61 -25.52
CA VAL A 46 -20.52 -29.24 -24.61
C VAL A 46 -21.04 -28.29 -23.53
N PRO A 47 -20.90 -28.62 -22.24
CA PRO A 47 -21.31 -27.73 -21.17
C PRO A 47 -20.43 -26.47 -21.14
N VAL A 48 -21.01 -25.34 -20.70
CA VAL A 48 -20.30 -24.06 -20.57
C VAL A 48 -20.16 -23.70 -19.10
N LYS A 49 -18.96 -23.28 -18.70
CA LYS A 49 -18.65 -22.82 -17.35
C LYS A 49 -17.75 -21.58 -17.42
N ALA A 50 -18.15 -20.49 -16.78
CA ALA A 50 -17.41 -19.22 -16.86
C ALA A 50 -15.98 -19.40 -16.32
N GLY A 51 -14.97 -18.97 -17.10
CA GLY A 51 -13.56 -19.09 -16.72
C GLY A 51 -12.94 -20.46 -16.97
N TYR A 52 -13.67 -21.39 -17.59
CA TYR A 52 -13.16 -22.72 -17.91
C TYR A 52 -13.42 -23.05 -19.37
N ASP A 53 -12.49 -23.80 -19.95
CA ASP A 53 -12.67 -24.46 -21.24
C ASP A 53 -12.99 -25.93 -20.99
N PHE A 54 -13.98 -26.46 -21.71
CA PHE A 54 -14.32 -27.87 -21.62
C PHE A 54 -13.29 -28.69 -22.38
N ASP A 55 -12.65 -29.65 -21.71
CA ASP A 55 -11.58 -30.48 -22.26
C ASP A 55 -12.11 -31.67 -23.07
N GLY A 56 -13.44 -31.85 -23.08
CA GLY A 56 -14.13 -32.88 -23.85
C GLY A 56 -14.68 -34.01 -23.00
N TRP A 57 -15.42 -34.89 -23.67
CA TRP A 57 -15.88 -36.16 -23.12
C TRP A 57 -14.82 -37.24 -23.32
N ASN A 58 -14.76 -38.22 -22.41
CA ASN A 58 -13.89 -39.39 -22.55
C ASN A 58 -14.25 -40.27 -23.77
N VAL A 59 -15.48 -40.13 -24.28
CA VAL A 59 -15.98 -40.73 -25.51
C VAL A 59 -15.92 -39.69 -26.63
N LYS A 60 -15.25 -40.03 -27.76
CA LYS A 60 -14.92 -39.07 -28.83
C LYS A 60 -15.94 -38.99 -29.98
N GLN A 61 -16.89 -39.90 -30.03
CA GLN A 61 -17.90 -39.99 -31.08
C GLN A 61 -19.13 -40.73 -30.57
N ASP A 62 -20.25 -40.54 -31.27
CA ASP A 62 -21.46 -41.32 -31.09
C ASP A 62 -21.18 -42.83 -31.17
N PHE A 63 -22.01 -43.62 -30.48
CA PHE A 63 -21.86 -45.07 -30.36
C PHE A 63 -23.21 -45.78 -30.35
N ASP A 64 -23.20 -47.08 -30.63
CA ASP A 64 -24.37 -47.94 -30.45
C ASP A 64 -24.44 -48.43 -29.01
N MET A 65 -25.62 -48.32 -28.38
CA MET A 65 -25.80 -48.67 -26.98
C MET A 65 -25.44 -50.15 -26.70
N PRO A 66 -24.46 -50.43 -25.82
CA PRO A 66 -24.11 -51.79 -25.44
C PRO A 66 -25.17 -52.43 -24.55
N ASP A 67 -24.98 -53.70 -24.19
CA ASP A 67 -25.89 -54.41 -23.28
C ASP A 67 -25.54 -54.16 -21.80
N GLU A 68 -25.21 -52.91 -21.45
CA GLU A 68 -24.91 -52.45 -20.10
C GLU A 68 -25.13 -50.94 -19.95
N ASP A 69 -25.28 -50.47 -18.71
CA ASP A 69 -25.32 -49.04 -18.39
C ASP A 69 -23.95 -48.39 -18.63
N ILE A 70 -23.94 -47.14 -19.10
CA ILE A 70 -22.73 -46.39 -19.43
C ILE A 70 -22.68 -45.07 -18.65
N THR A 71 -21.50 -44.74 -18.15
CA THR A 71 -21.19 -43.40 -17.60
C THR A 71 -20.14 -42.72 -18.48
N ILE A 72 -20.47 -41.52 -18.95
CA ILE A 72 -19.60 -40.68 -19.79
C ILE A 72 -19.01 -39.57 -18.91
N TYR A 73 -17.69 -39.44 -18.95
CA TYR A 73 -16.95 -38.51 -18.11
C TYR A 73 -16.49 -37.30 -18.92
N GLY A 74 -16.67 -36.10 -18.38
CA GLY A 74 -16.16 -34.85 -18.94
C GLY A 74 -15.34 -34.06 -17.92
N SER A 75 -14.51 -33.15 -18.40
CA SER A 75 -13.69 -32.31 -17.53
C SER A 75 -13.56 -30.88 -18.02
N PHE A 76 -13.35 -29.95 -17.08
CA PHE A 76 -13.04 -28.55 -17.36
C PHE A 76 -11.58 -28.21 -17.04
N VAL A 77 -10.98 -27.35 -17.85
CA VAL A 77 -9.66 -26.74 -17.61
C VAL A 77 -9.85 -25.25 -17.33
N ALA A 78 -9.35 -24.79 -16.19
CA ALA A 78 -9.38 -23.36 -15.85
C ALA A 78 -8.54 -22.54 -16.84
N ARG A 79 -9.11 -21.44 -17.32
CA ARG A 79 -8.43 -20.47 -18.18
C ARG A 79 -7.31 -19.77 -17.43
N GLY A 80 -6.20 -19.53 -18.10
CA GLY A 80 -5.00 -18.88 -17.54
C GLY A 80 -4.98 -17.35 -17.68
N ASP A 81 -5.98 -16.77 -18.34
CA ASP A 81 -6.06 -15.37 -18.75
C ASP A 81 -7.28 -14.65 -18.17
N THR A 82 -7.74 -15.07 -16.99
CA THR A 82 -8.90 -14.46 -16.34
C THR A 82 -8.48 -13.13 -15.71
N PRO A 83 -9.12 -12.00 -16.09
CA PRO A 83 -8.68 -10.69 -15.66
C PRO A 83 -8.98 -10.42 -14.19
N TYR A 84 -8.11 -9.64 -13.56
CA TYR A 84 -8.30 -9.05 -12.25
C TYR A 84 -7.49 -7.75 -12.17
N ARG A 85 -7.72 -6.94 -11.15
CA ARG A 85 -6.96 -5.70 -10.96
C ARG A 85 -6.40 -5.52 -9.56
N VAL A 86 -5.35 -4.72 -9.48
CA VAL A 86 -4.77 -4.23 -8.23
C VAL A 86 -4.94 -2.72 -8.18
N GLU A 87 -5.57 -2.24 -7.10
CA GLU A 87 -5.80 -0.83 -6.82
C GLU A 87 -4.92 -0.38 -5.65
N HIS A 88 -4.30 0.80 -5.79
CA HIS A 88 -3.46 1.41 -4.76
C HIS A 88 -4.13 2.68 -4.22
N TYR A 89 -4.29 2.75 -2.92
CA TYR A 89 -4.99 3.85 -2.23
C TYR A 89 -4.03 4.60 -1.31
N LYS A 90 -3.89 5.90 -1.51
CA LYS A 90 -2.99 6.77 -0.73
C LYS A 90 -3.80 7.65 0.21
N GLU A 91 -3.37 7.73 1.46
CA GLU A 91 -3.97 8.64 2.44
C GLU A 91 -3.81 10.10 2.00
N GLY A 92 -4.89 10.86 2.01
CA GLY A 92 -4.94 12.29 1.77
C GLY A 92 -4.51 13.09 2.99
N LEU A 93 -4.42 14.41 2.85
CA LEU A 93 -4.13 15.31 3.99
C LEU A 93 -5.29 15.37 5.00
N ASP A 94 -6.47 14.90 4.61
CA ASP A 94 -7.67 14.82 5.47
C ASP A 94 -7.82 13.45 6.17
N GLY A 95 -6.84 12.55 6.00
CA GLY A 95 -6.87 11.19 6.56
C GLY A 95 -7.74 10.21 5.77
N THR A 96 -8.31 10.60 4.63
CA THR A 96 -9.09 9.70 3.78
C THR A 96 -8.23 9.05 2.72
N TYR A 97 -8.47 7.78 2.41
CA TYR A 97 -7.74 7.10 1.34
C TYR A 97 -8.37 7.35 -0.02
N VAL A 98 -7.55 7.76 -0.98
CA VAL A 98 -7.97 8.04 -2.36
C VAL A 98 -7.25 7.10 -3.32
N LEU A 99 -7.98 6.55 -4.29
CA LEU A 99 -7.42 5.71 -5.35
C LEU A 99 -6.39 6.51 -6.16
N ASP A 100 -5.18 5.99 -6.27
CA ASP A 100 -4.20 6.48 -7.24
C ASP A 100 -4.52 5.90 -8.62
N ALA A 101 -5.25 6.67 -9.43
CA ALA A 101 -5.66 6.25 -10.77
C ALA A 101 -4.48 5.93 -11.70
N ASN A 102 -3.26 6.42 -11.41
CA ASN A 102 -2.07 6.12 -12.20
C ASN A 102 -1.35 4.83 -11.77
N ALA A 103 -1.76 4.23 -10.65
CA ALA A 103 -1.17 3.02 -10.09
C ALA A 103 -2.16 1.83 -10.10
N VAL A 104 -3.18 1.88 -10.97
CA VAL A 104 -4.06 0.73 -11.20
C VAL A 104 -3.33 -0.26 -12.11
N GLU A 105 -3.24 -1.51 -11.68
CA GLU A 105 -2.62 -2.59 -12.45
C GLU A 105 -3.68 -3.58 -12.97
N ASP A 106 -3.83 -3.68 -14.29
CA ASP A 106 -4.61 -4.74 -14.92
C ASP A 106 -3.75 -6.00 -15.05
N LYS A 107 -4.22 -7.11 -14.47
CA LYS A 107 -3.51 -8.39 -14.44
C LYS A 107 -4.41 -9.52 -14.92
N ASN A 108 -3.78 -10.65 -15.23
CA ASN A 108 -4.48 -11.89 -15.57
C ASN A 108 -3.95 -13.01 -14.68
N GLY A 109 -4.83 -13.93 -14.33
CA GLY A 109 -4.49 -15.12 -13.54
C GLY A 109 -5.34 -16.32 -13.95
N LYS A 110 -5.01 -17.48 -13.39
CA LYS A 110 -5.78 -18.69 -13.64
C LYS A 110 -7.08 -18.67 -12.85
N THR A 111 -8.23 -18.94 -13.49
CA THR A 111 -9.51 -19.05 -12.76
C THR A 111 -9.40 -20.06 -11.62
N GLY A 112 -9.83 -19.66 -10.42
CA GLY A 112 -9.79 -20.46 -9.21
C GLY A 112 -8.45 -20.46 -8.46
N GLU A 113 -7.41 -19.81 -8.99
CA GLU A 113 -6.13 -19.62 -8.30
C GLU A 113 -6.22 -18.45 -7.30
N GLU A 114 -5.58 -18.60 -6.14
CA GLU A 114 -5.39 -17.51 -5.19
C GLU A 114 -4.17 -16.69 -5.59
N VAL A 115 -4.34 -15.38 -5.70
CA VAL A 115 -3.29 -14.42 -6.02
C VAL A 115 -3.13 -13.40 -4.90
N THR A 116 -1.90 -12.94 -4.70
CA THR A 116 -1.54 -11.94 -3.69
C THR A 116 -0.83 -10.78 -4.37
N ALA A 117 -1.29 -9.56 -4.13
CA ALA A 117 -0.65 -8.34 -4.60
C ALA A 117 0.59 -8.03 -3.75
N VAL A 118 1.64 -7.53 -4.41
CA VAL A 118 2.88 -7.11 -3.75
C VAL A 118 2.80 -5.59 -3.53
N PRO A 119 2.97 -5.08 -2.30
CA PRO A 119 3.03 -3.66 -2.04
C PRO A 119 4.13 -2.95 -2.82
N SER A 120 3.83 -1.75 -3.29
CA SER A 120 4.79 -0.89 -3.99
C SER A 120 5.51 0.02 -3.01
N ASP A 121 6.79 0.30 -3.29
CA ASP A 121 7.54 1.33 -2.59
C ASP A 121 7.13 2.71 -3.10
N LEU A 122 6.30 3.41 -2.34
CA LEU A 122 5.78 4.74 -2.68
C LEU A 122 6.47 5.81 -1.84
N GLU A 123 7.15 6.76 -2.49
CA GLU A 123 7.83 7.86 -1.80
C GLU A 123 6.85 8.67 -0.94
N GLY A 124 7.19 8.85 0.33
CA GLY A 124 6.36 9.59 1.29
C GLY A 124 5.14 8.83 1.82
N PHE A 125 5.03 7.52 1.55
CA PHE A 125 3.98 6.67 2.11
C PHE A 125 4.54 5.36 2.69
N ASP A 126 3.80 4.74 3.60
CA ASP A 126 4.06 3.40 4.14
C ASP A 126 2.88 2.48 3.86
N TYR A 127 3.15 1.23 3.48
CA TYR A 127 2.08 0.25 3.27
C TYR A 127 1.37 -0.09 4.58
N ASN A 128 0.04 0.01 4.57
CA ASN A 128 -0.84 -0.30 5.68
C ASN A 128 -1.79 -1.46 5.31
N PRO A 129 -1.49 -2.70 5.72
CA PRO A 129 -2.36 -3.86 5.46
C PRO A 129 -3.62 -3.86 6.33
N ASP A 130 -3.67 -3.06 7.40
CA ASP A 130 -4.72 -3.07 8.41
C ASP A 130 -5.79 -1.98 8.16
N ALA A 131 -5.60 -1.14 7.13
CA ALA A 131 -6.58 -0.13 6.74
C ALA A 131 -7.93 -0.78 6.37
N GLU A 132 -9.03 -0.11 6.73
CA GLU A 132 -10.37 -0.61 6.42
C GLU A 132 -10.57 -0.77 4.91
N GLY A 133 -11.02 -1.95 4.49
CA GLY A 133 -11.19 -2.29 3.08
C GLY A 133 -9.97 -2.92 2.40
N SER A 134 -8.86 -3.08 3.12
CA SER A 134 -7.68 -3.79 2.61
C SER A 134 -8.01 -5.21 2.16
N LYS A 135 -7.54 -5.55 0.95
CA LYS A 135 -7.69 -6.88 0.35
C LYS A 135 -6.44 -7.19 -0.48
N ALA A 136 -5.38 -7.65 0.17
CA ALA A 136 -4.11 -7.94 -0.48
C ALA A 136 -4.11 -9.28 -1.26
N ALA A 137 -5.05 -10.18 -0.98
CA ALA A 137 -5.15 -11.48 -1.64
C ALA A 137 -6.61 -11.86 -1.95
N GLY A 138 -6.78 -12.77 -2.92
CA GLY A 138 -8.07 -13.33 -3.26
C GLY A 138 -8.01 -14.31 -4.42
N THR A 139 -9.11 -15.03 -4.63
CA THR A 139 -9.23 -16.01 -5.71
C THR A 139 -9.67 -15.32 -7.00
N VAL A 140 -8.98 -15.59 -8.11
CA VAL A 140 -9.36 -15.13 -9.44
C VAL A 140 -10.67 -15.80 -9.85
N SER A 141 -11.70 -15.01 -10.11
CA SER A 141 -13.02 -15.48 -10.51
C SER A 141 -13.37 -14.96 -11.90
N ALA A 142 -14.07 -15.78 -12.67
CA ALA A 142 -14.62 -15.40 -13.97
C ALA A 142 -16.08 -14.95 -13.89
N GLU A 143 -16.71 -15.05 -12.70
CA GLU A 143 -18.07 -14.59 -12.46
C GLU A 143 -18.09 -13.15 -11.94
N GLU A 144 -17.14 -12.82 -11.06
CA GLU A 144 -16.94 -11.49 -10.49
C GLU A 144 -15.47 -11.13 -10.61
N GLU A 145 -15.18 -9.94 -11.15
CA GLU A 145 -13.80 -9.46 -11.28
C GLU A 145 -13.16 -9.32 -9.89
N LEU A 146 -12.02 -9.99 -9.69
CA LEU A 146 -11.24 -9.81 -8.47
C LEU A 146 -10.57 -8.43 -8.49
N VAL A 147 -10.82 -7.66 -7.43
CA VAL A 147 -10.14 -6.38 -7.17
C VAL A 147 -9.35 -6.53 -5.87
N LEU A 148 -8.04 -6.49 -5.97
CA LEU A 148 -7.13 -6.40 -4.83
C LEU A 148 -6.89 -4.93 -4.49
N LYS A 149 -6.83 -4.61 -3.19
CA LYS A 149 -6.73 -3.23 -2.70
C LYS A 149 -5.63 -3.12 -1.67
N LEU A 150 -4.64 -2.28 -1.98
CA LEU A 150 -3.51 -1.97 -1.12
C LEU A 150 -3.60 -0.51 -0.66
N TYR A 151 -3.41 -0.28 0.63
CA TYR A 151 -3.56 1.02 1.27
C TYR A 151 -2.22 1.50 1.80
N TYR A 152 -2.00 2.82 1.76
CA TYR A 152 -0.73 3.43 2.13
C TYR A 152 -0.94 4.70 2.96
N ASP A 153 -0.38 4.69 4.18
CA ASP A 153 -0.41 5.79 5.14
C ASP A 153 0.57 6.87 4.70
N ARG A 154 0.18 8.13 4.85
CA ARG A 154 1.03 9.26 4.49
C ARG A 154 2.05 9.51 5.60
N LYS A 155 3.33 9.54 5.24
CA LYS A 155 4.40 9.83 6.20
C LYS A 155 4.31 11.25 6.71
N SER A 156 4.78 11.45 7.92
CA SER A 156 5.07 12.78 8.48
C SER A 156 6.57 12.98 8.63
N TYR A 157 7.00 14.23 8.49
CA TYR A 157 8.39 14.66 8.60
C TYR A 157 8.48 15.95 9.41
N GLN A 158 9.68 16.26 9.89
CA GLN A 158 9.92 17.40 10.76
C GLN A 158 10.71 18.53 10.10
N VAL A 159 10.36 19.77 10.46
CA VAL A 159 11.21 20.95 10.29
C VAL A 159 11.93 21.20 11.62
N ILE A 160 13.26 21.14 11.57
CA ILE A 160 14.15 21.11 12.73
C ILE A 160 14.96 22.39 12.79
N TYR A 161 14.74 23.18 13.85
CA TYR A 161 15.42 24.45 14.08
C TYR A 161 16.60 24.27 15.05
N GLN A 162 17.83 24.48 14.58
CA GLN A 162 19.03 24.22 15.39
C GLN A 162 20.21 25.15 15.07
N GLN A 163 21.20 25.16 15.95
CA GLN A 163 22.52 25.74 15.67
C GLN A 163 23.38 24.76 14.85
N PRO A 164 24.49 25.22 14.22
CA PRO A 164 25.42 24.36 13.49
C PRO A 164 26.06 23.23 14.32
N ASP A 165 26.06 23.37 15.64
CA ASP A 165 26.53 22.34 16.58
C ASP A 165 25.44 21.29 16.93
N GLY A 166 24.26 21.39 16.33
CA GLY A 166 23.11 20.51 16.55
C GLY A 166 22.25 20.88 17.76
N GLN A 167 22.57 21.95 18.49
CA GLN A 167 21.73 22.38 19.61
C GLN A 167 20.39 22.94 19.09
N ARG A 168 19.27 22.38 19.57
CA ARG A 168 17.94 22.87 19.23
C ARG A 168 17.73 24.31 19.67
N ILE A 169 17.21 25.13 18.76
CA ILE A 169 16.81 26.52 19.01
C ILE A 169 15.32 26.61 19.33
N ALA A 170 14.48 25.82 18.63
CA ALA A 170 13.05 25.75 18.85
C ALA A 170 12.52 24.32 18.68
N GLU A 171 11.33 24.06 19.20
CA GLU A 171 10.61 22.79 18.98
C GLU A 171 10.38 22.57 17.48
N PRO A 172 10.49 21.33 16.98
CA PRO A 172 10.23 21.02 15.59
C PRO A 172 8.75 21.24 15.24
N ASP A 173 8.49 21.59 13.98
CA ASP A 173 7.17 21.48 13.39
C ASP A 173 7.06 20.13 12.67
N THR A 174 5.88 19.53 12.70
CA THR A 174 5.61 18.26 12.00
C THR A 174 4.59 18.53 10.90
N TYR A 175 4.89 18.05 9.70
CA TYR A 175 4.02 18.16 8.53
C TYR A 175 3.86 16.78 7.89
N LEU A 176 2.71 16.52 7.29
CA LEU A 176 2.53 15.37 6.40
C LEU A 176 3.29 15.60 5.09
N TYR A 177 3.74 14.53 4.45
CA TYR A 177 4.37 14.59 3.13
C TYR A 177 3.48 15.33 2.13
N GLY A 178 4.02 16.35 1.45
CA GLY A 178 3.29 17.18 0.49
C GLY A 178 2.30 18.18 1.10
N GLU A 179 2.20 18.27 2.44
CA GLU A 179 1.48 19.34 3.12
C GLU A 179 2.18 20.68 2.88
N GLN A 180 1.41 21.75 2.73
CA GLN A 180 1.97 23.10 2.59
C GLN A 180 2.69 23.51 3.88
N THR A 181 3.96 23.91 3.80
CA THR A 181 4.69 24.35 4.99
C THR A 181 4.32 25.79 5.36
N GLY A 182 4.57 26.14 6.62
CA GLY A 182 4.41 27.51 7.12
C GLY A 182 5.59 28.43 6.82
N GLU A 183 5.62 29.56 7.52
CA GLU A 183 6.78 30.46 7.58
C GLU A 183 7.82 29.94 8.58
N LEU A 184 9.04 30.47 8.50
CA LEU A 184 10.09 30.18 9.47
C LEU A 184 9.69 30.68 10.87
N LYS A 185 10.00 29.90 11.90
CA LYS A 185 9.75 30.31 13.30
C LYS A 185 10.58 31.53 13.70
N GLU A 186 9.99 32.40 14.51
CA GLU A 186 10.76 33.39 15.26
C GLU A 186 11.64 32.68 16.31
N ALA A 187 12.93 33.03 16.36
CA ALA A 187 13.82 32.44 17.34
C ALA A 187 13.52 32.98 18.75
N PRO A 188 13.58 32.15 19.81
CA PRO A 188 13.32 32.60 21.16
C PRO A 188 14.34 33.66 21.61
N ALA A 189 13.90 34.62 22.42
CA ALA A 189 14.81 35.59 23.01
C ALA A 189 15.79 34.88 23.97
N LYS A 190 17.09 35.14 23.82
CA LYS A 190 18.15 34.57 24.64
C LYS A 190 18.95 35.69 25.30
N THR A 191 18.83 35.83 26.63
CA THR A 191 19.46 36.93 27.38
C THR A 191 20.97 36.97 27.15
N GLY A 192 21.47 38.14 26.74
CA GLY A 192 22.89 38.36 26.48
C GLY A 192 23.37 37.90 25.11
N TYR A 193 22.45 37.47 24.25
CA TYR A 193 22.72 37.09 22.87
C TYR A 193 21.76 37.80 21.91
N SER A 194 22.19 37.94 20.67
CA SER A 194 21.39 38.39 19.53
C SER A 194 21.26 37.27 18.52
N PHE A 195 20.05 37.03 18.02
CA PHE A 195 19.84 36.03 16.98
C PHE A 195 20.23 36.61 15.61
N GLY A 196 21.12 35.91 14.88
CA GLY A 196 21.65 36.34 13.59
C GLY A 196 20.73 36.05 12.40
N GLY A 197 19.61 35.33 12.62
CA GLY A 197 18.71 34.87 11.58
C GLY A 197 18.92 33.40 11.21
N TRP A 198 17.95 32.86 10.46
CA TRP A 198 18.06 31.54 9.84
C TRP A 198 18.92 31.61 8.58
N GLN A 199 19.61 30.52 8.25
CA GLN A 199 20.48 30.41 7.07
C GLN A 199 19.71 30.15 5.75
N ILE A 200 18.39 30.01 5.83
CA ILE A 200 17.49 29.94 4.68
C ILE A 200 16.47 31.07 4.77
N ASP A 201 16.06 31.58 3.61
CA ASP A 201 15.09 32.69 3.54
C ASP A 201 13.64 32.22 3.75
N ALA A 202 13.33 30.99 3.33
CA ALA A 202 12.00 30.39 3.44
C ALA A 202 12.06 28.85 3.39
N LEU A 203 11.01 28.21 3.92
CA LEU A 203 10.76 26.78 3.75
C LEU A 203 10.30 26.47 2.31
N PRO A 204 10.50 25.22 1.82
CA PRO A 204 9.93 24.78 0.54
C PRO A 204 8.40 24.86 0.58
N GLU A 205 7.72 25.10 -0.54
CA GLU A 205 6.26 25.27 -0.56
C GLU A 205 5.49 24.10 0.09
N THR A 206 5.99 22.87 -0.07
CA THR A 206 5.43 21.66 0.54
C THR A 206 6.50 20.81 1.21
N MET A 207 6.08 20.02 2.21
CA MET A 207 6.97 19.15 2.96
C MET A 207 7.51 18.01 2.07
N PRO A 208 8.83 17.86 1.90
CA PRO A 208 9.43 16.79 1.12
C PRO A 208 9.36 15.45 1.88
N ALA A 209 9.80 14.37 1.22
CA ALA A 209 9.90 13.05 1.84
C ALA A 209 11.13 12.89 2.76
N ALA A 210 11.47 13.93 3.52
CA ALA A 210 12.58 13.96 4.45
C ALA A 210 12.44 15.11 5.45
N ASP A 211 13.09 14.99 6.61
CA ASP A 211 13.21 16.09 7.55
C ASP A 211 14.01 17.25 6.96
N ILE A 212 13.60 18.47 7.29
CA ILE A 212 14.29 19.71 6.91
C ILE A 212 15.05 20.22 8.12
N ILE A 213 16.34 20.52 7.95
CA ILE A 213 17.15 21.17 8.98
C ILE A 213 17.30 22.65 8.63
N VAL A 214 16.87 23.51 9.54
CA VAL A 214 16.96 24.96 9.47
C VAL A 214 17.99 25.43 10.50
N GLU A 215 19.13 25.90 10.00
CA GLU A 215 20.22 26.36 10.86
C GLU A 215 20.12 27.85 11.15
N GLY A 216 20.43 28.26 12.37
CA GLY A 216 20.52 29.66 12.80
C GLY A 216 21.56 29.82 13.92
N SER A 217 21.99 31.05 14.21
CA SER A 217 23.03 31.30 15.22
C SER A 217 22.68 32.41 16.20
N TYR A 218 23.18 32.29 17.43
CA TYR A 218 23.18 33.35 18.42
C TYR A 218 24.58 33.93 18.57
N ASP A 219 24.71 35.23 18.38
CA ASP A 219 25.92 35.99 18.67
C ASP A 219 25.88 36.52 20.09
N ILE A 220 26.99 36.40 20.83
CA ILE A 220 27.08 36.95 22.18
C ILE A 220 27.15 38.48 22.13
N ASN A 221 26.35 39.14 22.97
CA ASN A 221 26.32 40.59 23.01
C ASN A 221 27.58 41.14 23.70
N SER A 222 28.10 42.25 23.18
CA SER A 222 29.19 43.00 23.82
C SER A 222 28.69 44.32 24.40
N TYR A 223 29.20 44.68 25.58
CA TYR A 223 28.83 45.87 26.33
C TYR A 223 30.08 46.71 26.61
N SER A 224 29.96 48.04 26.46
CA SER A 224 31.03 48.96 26.81
C SER A 224 31.03 49.24 28.31
N VAL A 225 32.12 48.91 28.99
CA VAL A 225 32.38 49.29 30.38
C VAL A 225 33.22 50.56 30.39
N THR A 226 32.77 51.56 31.14
CA THR A 226 33.51 52.83 31.35
C THR A 226 33.84 52.95 32.83
N TYR A 227 35.12 53.16 33.14
CA TYR A 227 35.57 53.38 34.51
C TYR A 227 35.43 54.85 34.86
N MET A 228 35.04 55.13 36.11
CA MET A 228 34.87 56.49 36.61
C MET A 228 35.71 56.63 37.88
N VAL A 229 36.51 57.70 37.97
CA VAL A 229 37.28 58.05 39.17
C VAL A 229 36.85 59.46 39.57
N ASP A 230 36.42 59.64 40.81
CA ASP A 230 35.93 60.93 41.35
C ASP A 230 34.81 61.59 40.51
N GLY A 231 34.02 60.80 39.79
CA GLY A 231 32.93 61.29 38.94
C GLY A 231 33.34 61.71 37.52
N GLU A 232 34.61 61.56 37.14
CA GLU A 232 35.12 61.76 35.77
C GLU A 232 35.46 60.43 35.09
N ILE A 233 35.29 60.36 33.76
CA ILE A 233 35.65 59.19 32.97
C ILE A 233 37.16 58.94 33.07
N TYR A 234 37.51 57.72 33.44
CA TYR A 234 38.87 57.24 33.55
C TYR A 234 39.14 56.20 32.46
N GLY A 235 40.13 56.48 31.60
CA GLY A 235 40.52 55.58 30.50
C GLY A 235 39.56 55.61 29.30
N MET A 236 39.78 54.67 28.37
CA MET A 236 38.89 54.45 27.23
C MET A 236 37.87 53.36 27.58
N PRO A 237 36.62 53.41 27.07
CA PRO A 237 35.67 52.33 27.24
C PRO A 237 36.23 51.00 26.71
N VAL A 238 36.03 49.92 27.46
CA VAL A 238 36.45 48.56 27.10
C VAL A 238 35.22 47.73 26.81
N LEU A 239 35.23 46.98 25.71
CA LEU A 239 34.15 46.06 25.37
C LEU A 239 34.33 44.75 26.14
N HIS A 240 33.24 44.29 26.75
CA HIS A 240 33.14 43.03 27.47
C HIS A 240 31.96 42.23 26.93
N GLU A 241 32.18 40.95 26.62
CA GLU A 241 31.11 40.03 26.27
C GLU A 241 30.17 39.80 27.46
N TYR A 242 28.91 39.51 27.18
CA TYR A 242 27.92 39.18 28.19
C TYR A 242 28.40 38.05 29.12
N GLY A 243 28.36 38.28 30.43
CA GLY A 243 28.80 37.30 31.42
C GLY A 243 30.31 37.15 31.58
N SER A 244 31.12 37.90 30.82
CA SER A 244 32.57 37.96 31.05
C SER A 244 32.90 38.68 32.37
N THR A 245 34.00 38.27 33.00
CA THR A 245 34.48 38.94 34.23
C THR A 245 35.14 40.26 33.86
N VAL A 246 34.70 41.34 34.49
CA VAL A 246 35.31 42.67 34.35
C VAL A 246 36.32 42.86 35.49
N ILE A 247 37.59 43.09 35.14
CA ILE A 247 38.63 43.41 36.11
C ILE A 247 38.86 44.92 36.05
N PRO A 248 38.67 45.68 37.13
CA PRO A 248 38.96 47.11 37.13
C PRO A 248 40.45 47.36 36.89
N ASP A 249 40.74 48.40 36.10
CA ASP A 249 42.11 48.91 36.02
C ASP A 249 42.59 49.32 37.42
N PRO A 250 43.89 49.10 37.75
CA PRO A 250 44.44 49.59 39.01
C PRO A 250 44.23 51.10 39.09
N GLU A 251 43.73 51.57 40.23
CA GLU A 251 43.47 52.99 40.46
C GLU A 251 44.67 53.85 40.07
N PRO A 252 44.46 55.03 39.47
CA PRO A 252 45.55 55.93 39.16
C PRO A 252 46.30 56.29 40.44
N VAL A 253 47.60 55.97 40.49
CA VAL A 253 48.45 56.30 41.63
C VAL A 253 48.68 57.81 41.65
N ARG A 254 47.79 58.57 42.28
CA ARG A 254 48.00 59.99 42.60
C ARG A 254 48.97 60.08 43.77
N ARG A 255 50.18 60.60 43.54
CA ARG A 255 51.16 60.90 44.61
C ARG A 255 50.48 61.76 45.69
N GLY A 256 50.30 61.20 46.89
CA GLY A 256 49.75 61.91 48.06
C GLY A 256 48.38 61.47 48.56
N PHE A 257 47.69 60.52 47.91
CA PHE A 257 46.36 60.05 48.34
C PHE A 257 46.35 58.52 48.56
N ARG A 258 45.61 58.07 49.60
CA ARG A 258 45.24 56.67 49.83
C ARG A 258 43.74 56.55 49.57
N PHE A 259 43.37 55.70 48.62
CA PHE A 259 41.98 55.34 48.36
C PHE A 259 41.60 54.13 49.22
N SER A 260 40.34 54.09 49.66
CA SER A 260 39.82 53.03 50.52
C SER A 260 38.49 52.52 49.97
N GLY A 261 38.54 51.36 49.31
CA GLY A 261 37.40 50.47 49.07
C GLY A 261 36.61 50.76 47.81
#